data_AF-A0A9X4L5D6-F1
#
_entry.id   AF-A0A9X4L5D6-F1
#
_cell.length_a   1.000
_cell.length_b   1.000
_cell.length_c   1.000
_cell.angle_alpha   90.00
_cell.angle_beta   90.00
_cell.angle_gamma   90.00
#
_symmetry.space_group_name_H-M   'P 1'
#
loop_
_entity.id
_entity.type
_entity.pdbx_description
1 polymer ?
#
loop_
_entity_poly.entity_id
_entity_poly.type
_entity_poly.pdbx_seq_one_letter_code
_entity_poly.pdbx_strand_id
1 'polypeptide(L)'
;MLHITADSRYVLFVNGEQVGRGPVRSWPKEQFYDSYDIGGQLRPGVRNTIAVLVLHFGVSNFYYLRGRGGLIAEIEADGRTLAATDAAWRTERLGGQRSNSPRMACQQGFGGSHRRARAGGRLGPSGVRRRRLGASPIDRTSRHGALDLARSARYSFFDGRKAVSRLDPVA
;
A
#
# COMPACT_ATOMS: atom_id res chain seq x y z
N MET A 1 -21.17 6.28 4.76
CA MET A 1 -19.91 7.06 4.82
C MET A 1 -18.72 6.12 4.90
N LEU A 2 -17.58 6.51 4.32
CA LEU A 2 -16.29 5.83 4.50
C LEU A 2 -15.31 6.80 5.18
N HIS A 3 -14.82 6.42 6.36
CA HIS A 3 -13.81 7.13 7.12
C HIS A 3 -12.46 6.46 6.92
N ILE A 4 -11.40 7.23 6.67
CA ILE A 4 -10.08 6.67 6.34
C ILE A 4 -8.94 7.59 6.75
N THR A 5 -7.87 7.01 7.28
CA THR A 5 -6.56 7.66 7.39
C THR A 5 -5.44 6.65 7.23
N ALA A 6 -4.25 7.12 6.90
CA ALA A 6 -3.08 6.27 6.73
C ALA A 6 -1.78 6.99 7.07
N ASP A 7 -0.76 6.22 7.44
CA ASP A 7 0.61 6.70 7.52
C ASP A 7 1.40 6.16 6.30
N SER A 8 1.90 7.01 5.38
CA SER A 8 2.00 8.48 5.47
C SER A 8 0.97 9.20 4.60
N ARG A 9 0.58 8.57 3.48
CA ARG A 9 -0.44 9.01 2.54
C ARG A 9 -1.19 7.81 2.00
N TYR A 10 -2.40 8.01 1.49
CA TYR A 10 -3.18 7.00 0.79
C TYR A 10 -3.81 7.53 -0.51
N VAL A 11 -4.17 6.58 -1.38
CA VAL A 11 -5.09 6.77 -2.51
C VAL A 11 -6.19 5.73 -2.36
N LEU A 12 -7.45 6.17 -2.28
CA LEU A 12 -8.63 5.33 -2.10
C LEU A 12 -9.28 5.00 -3.44
N PHE A 13 -9.65 3.74 -3.61
CA PHE A 13 -10.40 3.23 -4.74
C PHE A 13 -11.61 2.42 -4.27
N VAL A 14 -12.75 2.64 -4.90
CA VAL A 14 -13.99 1.87 -4.69
C VAL A 14 -14.38 1.27 -6.04
N ASN A 15 -14.51 -0.05 -6.10
CA ASN A 15 -14.82 -0.79 -7.33
C ASN A 15 -13.91 -0.47 -8.54
N GLY A 16 -12.67 -0.06 -8.26
CA GLY A 16 -11.67 0.32 -9.28
C GLY A 16 -11.66 1.80 -9.64
N GLU A 17 -12.65 2.59 -9.21
CA GLU A 17 -12.69 4.03 -9.39
C GLU A 17 -11.94 4.75 -8.26
N GLN A 18 -11.13 5.74 -8.60
CA GLN A 18 -10.41 6.54 -7.60
C GLN A 18 -11.37 7.53 -6.94
N VAL A 19 -11.56 7.40 -5.63
CA VAL A 19 -12.46 8.27 -4.85
C VAL A 19 -11.70 9.47 -4.26
N GLY A 20 -10.50 9.25 -3.74
CA GLY A 20 -9.83 10.27 -2.95
C GLY A 20 -8.36 10.03 -2.68
N ARG A 21 -7.72 11.06 -2.10
CA ARG A 21 -6.32 11.05 -1.67
C ARG A 21 -6.21 11.77 -0.34
N GLY A 22 -5.38 11.22 0.54
CA GLY A 22 -5.20 11.78 1.88
C GLY A 22 -4.07 11.11 2.65
N PRO A 23 -4.10 11.17 3.99
CA PRO A 23 -4.82 12.20 4.72
C PRO A 23 -4.19 13.56 4.46
N VAL A 24 -4.86 14.64 4.88
CA VAL A 24 -4.21 15.96 4.97
C VAL A 24 -3.02 15.92 5.93
N ARG A 25 -2.12 16.91 5.83
CA ARG A 25 -0.97 16.99 6.76
C ARG A 25 -1.49 17.10 8.20
N SER A 26 -0.85 16.38 9.11
CA SER A 26 -1.26 16.27 10.51
C SER A 26 -0.03 16.17 11.41
N TRP A 27 -0.23 16.53 12.68
CA TRP A 27 0.66 16.10 13.74
C TRP A 27 0.29 14.66 14.13
N PRO A 28 1.24 13.75 14.40
CA PRO A 28 0.90 12.37 14.78
C PRO A 28 0.00 12.25 16.02
N LYS A 29 0.08 13.22 16.93
CA LYS A 29 -0.80 13.32 18.12
C LYS A 29 -2.25 13.71 17.80
N GLU A 30 -2.49 14.29 16.63
CA GLU A 30 -3.77 14.84 16.17
C GLU A 30 -3.93 14.44 14.70
N GLN A 31 -3.97 13.12 14.45
CA GLN A 31 -4.02 12.55 13.11
C GLN A 31 -5.40 12.81 12.49
N PHE A 32 -5.42 13.56 11.38
CA PHE A 32 -6.65 13.76 10.60
C PHE A 32 -7.07 12.48 9.87
N TYR A 33 -8.38 12.28 9.76
CA TYR A 33 -9.01 11.31 8.88
C TYR A 33 -9.96 12.01 7.93
N ASP A 34 -10.16 11.43 6.76
CA ASP A 34 -11.08 11.94 5.75
C ASP A 34 -12.37 11.11 5.76
N SER A 35 -13.48 11.75 5.40
CA SER A 35 -14.80 11.11 5.29
C SER A 35 -15.33 11.29 3.87
N TYR A 36 -15.65 10.19 3.20
CA TYR A 36 -16.19 10.18 1.84
C TYR A 36 -17.60 9.60 1.82
N ASP A 37 -18.51 10.28 1.12
CA ASP A 37 -19.74 9.62 0.67
C ASP A 37 -19.40 8.75 -0.54
N ILE A 38 -19.60 7.44 -0.38
CA ILE A 38 -19.30 6.43 -1.41
C ILE A 38 -20.58 5.80 -1.98
N GLY A 39 -21.76 6.32 -1.64
CA GLY A 39 -23.04 5.74 -2.05
C GLY A 39 -23.16 5.59 -3.57
N GLY A 40 -22.65 6.57 -4.34
CA GLY A 40 -22.67 6.53 -5.81
C GLY A 40 -21.74 5.49 -6.44
N GLN A 41 -20.70 5.05 -5.73
CA GLN A 41 -19.72 4.08 -6.23
C GLN A 41 -20.05 2.65 -5.81
N LEU A 42 -20.91 2.46 -4.82
CA LEU A 42 -21.38 1.16 -4.36
C LEU A 42 -22.41 0.59 -5.33
N ARG A 43 -22.36 -0.74 -5.49
CA ARG A 43 -23.26 -1.50 -6.35
C ARG A 43 -24.12 -2.42 -5.46
N PRO A 44 -25.44 -2.18 -5.34
CA PRO A 44 -26.32 -3.01 -4.52
C PRO A 44 -26.38 -4.46 -5.00
N GLY A 45 -26.60 -5.41 -4.07
CA GLY A 45 -26.80 -6.83 -4.40
C GLY A 45 -25.58 -7.57 -4.97
N VAL A 46 -24.45 -6.88 -5.16
CA VAL A 46 -23.19 -7.48 -5.63
C VAL A 46 -22.06 -7.21 -4.65
N ARG A 47 -20.99 -7.99 -4.80
CA ARG A 47 -19.78 -7.83 -4.01
C ARG A 47 -19.07 -6.54 -4.39
N ASN A 48 -18.84 -5.66 -3.42
CA ASN A 48 -18.10 -4.41 -3.61
C ASN A 48 -16.63 -4.60 -3.19
N THR A 49 -15.71 -3.90 -3.82
CA THR A 49 -14.27 -3.99 -3.49
C THR A 49 -13.72 -2.62 -3.13
N ILE A 50 -13.03 -2.56 -1.99
CA ILE A 50 -12.34 -1.37 -1.51
C ILE A 50 -10.85 -1.64 -1.60
N ALA A 51 -10.13 -0.77 -2.31
CA ALA A 51 -8.69 -0.86 -2.44
C ALA A 51 -8.05 0.45 -2.03
N VAL A 52 -6.96 0.36 -1.28
CA VAL A 52 -6.22 1.52 -0.78
C VAL A 52 -4.74 1.32 -1.11
N LEU A 53 -4.15 2.30 -1.79
CA LEU A 53 -2.70 2.37 -1.94
C LEU A 53 -2.15 3.28 -0.83
N VAL A 54 -1.44 2.70 0.13
CA VAL A 54 -0.73 3.43 1.19
C VAL A 54 0.70 3.68 0.76
N LEU A 55 1.13 4.94 0.84
CA LEU A 55 2.51 5.36 0.62
C LEU A 55 3.11 5.73 1.97
N HIS A 56 3.93 4.85 2.53
CA HIS A 56 4.70 5.15 3.73
C HIS A 56 6.08 5.69 3.34
N PHE A 57 6.45 6.87 3.84
CA PHE A 57 7.72 7.50 3.51
C PHE A 57 8.90 6.94 4.31
N GLY A 58 8.66 6.42 5.52
CA GLY A 58 9.71 5.88 6.39
C GLY A 58 10.77 6.89 6.87
N VAL A 59 10.63 8.18 6.52
CA VAL A 59 11.54 9.27 6.86
C VAL A 59 10.74 10.56 7.01
N SER A 60 10.97 11.30 8.10
CA SER A 60 10.34 12.60 8.34
C SER A 60 10.68 13.61 7.23
N ASN A 61 9.80 14.59 7.03
CA ASN A 61 9.99 15.71 6.12
C ASN A 61 9.27 16.94 6.67
N PHE A 62 9.17 18.00 5.88
CA PHE A 62 8.66 19.30 6.37
C PHE A 62 7.14 19.30 6.62
N TYR A 63 6.41 18.25 6.21
CA TYR A 63 4.96 18.11 6.38
C TYR A 63 4.54 16.73 6.91
N TYR A 64 5.50 15.92 7.35
CA TYR A 64 5.27 14.57 7.86
C TYR A 64 6.31 14.21 8.91
N LEU A 65 5.86 13.79 10.08
CA LEU A 65 6.71 13.21 11.11
C LEU A 65 6.63 11.69 11.02
N ARG A 66 7.79 11.03 11.00
CA ARG A 66 7.88 9.57 10.86
C ARG A 66 7.13 8.86 11.98
N GLY A 67 6.09 8.12 11.59
CA GLY A 67 5.43 7.10 12.40
C GLY A 67 5.74 5.69 11.90
N ARG A 68 4.72 4.83 11.94
CA ARG A 68 4.75 3.44 11.46
C ARG A 68 3.70 3.30 10.37
N GLY A 69 4.10 2.70 9.24
CA GLY A 69 3.17 2.42 8.14
C GLY A 69 1.92 1.69 8.63
N GLY A 70 0.76 2.29 8.36
CA GLY A 70 -0.53 1.87 8.89
C GLY A 70 -1.68 2.42 8.05
N LEU A 71 -2.82 1.74 8.14
CA LEU A 71 -4.07 2.11 7.51
C LEU A 71 -5.17 1.79 8.51
N ILE A 72 -6.08 2.74 8.70
CA ILE A 72 -7.36 2.48 9.36
C ILE A 72 -8.46 3.03 8.45
N ALA A 73 -9.47 2.21 8.21
CA ALA A 73 -10.65 2.64 7.48
C ALA A 73 -11.89 1.93 8.02
N GLU A 74 -12.99 2.66 8.02
CA GLU A 74 -14.29 2.17 8.46
C GLU A 74 -15.36 2.64 7.48
N ILE A 75 -16.31 1.76 7.18
CA ILE A 75 -17.47 2.07 6.36
C ILE A 75 -18.68 1.89 7.25
N GLU A 76 -19.46 2.96 7.37
CA GLU A 76 -20.71 2.97 8.12
C GLU A 76 -21.89 3.33 7.22
N ALA A 77 -23.05 2.76 7.52
CA ALA A 77 -24.33 3.17 6.96
C ALA A 77 -25.40 3.02 8.06
N ASP A 78 -26.30 4.00 8.17
CA ASP A 78 -27.41 3.98 9.13
C ASP A 78 -26.97 3.69 10.59
N GLY A 79 -25.84 4.27 10.99
CA GLY A 79 -25.25 4.10 12.33
C GLY A 79 -24.67 2.71 12.60
N ARG A 80 -24.45 1.89 11.57
CA ARG A 80 -23.86 0.56 11.67
C ARG A 80 -22.59 0.47 10.85
N THR A 81 -21.53 -0.11 11.44
CA THR A 81 -20.31 -0.46 10.73
C THR A 81 -20.58 -1.61 9.76
N LEU A 82 -20.47 -1.35 8.45
CA LEU A 82 -20.57 -2.35 7.40
C LEU A 82 -19.24 -3.08 7.18
N ALA A 83 -18.12 -2.38 7.35
CA ALA A 83 -16.79 -2.97 7.31
C ALA A 83 -15.76 -2.08 7.98
N ALA A 84 -14.73 -2.70 8.54
CA ALA A 84 -13.58 -2.03 9.10
C ALA A 84 -12.28 -2.71 8.66
N THR A 85 -11.17 -1.99 8.73
CA THR A 85 -9.82 -2.57 8.55
C THR A 85 -9.49 -3.53 9.67
N ASP A 86 -9.25 -4.79 9.33
CA ASP A 86 -8.90 -5.87 10.25
C ASP A 86 -7.91 -6.86 9.59
N ALA A 87 -7.72 -8.02 10.22
CA ALA A 87 -6.83 -9.07 9.72
C ALA A 87 -7.36 -9.78 8.46
N ALA A 88 -8.64 -9.61 8.08
CA ALA A 88 -9.20 -10.19 6.86
C ALA A 88 -8.78 -9.41 5.60
N TRP A 89 -8.28 -8.17 5.76
CA TRP A 89 -7.78 -7.37 4.66
C TRP A 89 -6.51 -7.98 4.06
N ARG A 90 -6.46 -8.05 2.73
CA ARG A 90 -5.28 -8.53 2.00
C ARG A 90 -4.34 -7.37 1.75
N THR A 91 -3.04 -7.59 1.96
CA THR A 91 -2.03 -6.56 1.72
C THR A 91 -0.87 -7.10 0.88
N GLU A 92 -0.36 -6.26 -0.03
CA GLU A 92 0.81 -6.58 -0.85
C GLU A 92 1.62 -5.31 -1.13
N ARG A 93 2.93 -5.43 -1.35
CA ARG A 93 3.74 -4.32 -1.87
C ARG A 93 3.30 -3.97 -3.30
N LEU A 94 3.37 -2.69 -3.65
CA LEU A 94 3.07 -2.23 -5.00
C LEU A 94 4.12 -2.77 -5.98
N GLY A 95 3.70 -3.72 -6.83
CA GLY A 95 4.56 -4.30 -7.86
C GLY A 95 5.22 -3.24 -8.75
N GLY A 96 6.53 -3.36 -8.93
CA GLY A 96 7.32 -2.47 -9.79
C GLY A 96 7.81 -1.18 -9.12
N GLN A 97 7.31 -0.81 -7.95
CA GLN A 97 7.83 0.31 -7.16
C GLN A 97 9.20 -0.06 -6.60
N ARG A 98 10.18 0.86 -6.72
CA ARG A 98 11.48 0.69 -6.07
C ARG A 98 11.55 1.46 -4.77
N SER A 99 11.85 0.77 -3.67
CA SER A 99 12.02 1.41 -2.35
C SER A 99 13.26 2.29 -2.27
N ASN A 100 14.28 2.03 -3.11
CA ASN A 100 15.49 2.83 -3.26
C ASN A 100 15.36 3.97 -4.28
N SER A 101 14.13 4.42 -4.55
CA SER A 101 13.93 5.61 -5.38
C SER A 101 14.60 6.82 -4.73
N PRO A 102 15.15 7.76 -5.53
CA PRO A 102 15.80 8.93 -4.97
C PRO A 102 14.80 9.78 -4.18
N ARG A 103 15.31 10.41 -3.12
CA ARG A 103 14.59 11.44 -2.38
C ARG A 103 14.34 12.62 -3.32
N MET A 104 13.12 13.16 -3.34
CA MET A 104 12.79 14.30 -4.21
C MET A 104 13.55 15.55 -3.79
N ALA A 105 13.51 15.85 -2.50
CA ALA A 105 14.19 16.97 -1.86
C ALA A 105 14.22 16.76 -0.34
N CYS A 106 14.93 17.62 0.41
CA CYS A 106 14.89 17.57 1.87
C CYS A 106 13.47 17.86 2.42
N GLN A 107 12.69 18.70 1.74
CA GLN A 107 11.34 19.08 2.15
C GLN A 107 10.27 18.03 1.81
N GLN A 108 10.51 17.19 0.80
CA GLN A 108 9.50 16.32 0.17
C GLN A 108 9.80 14.83 0.39
N GLY A 109 8.88 13.94 0.02
CA GLY A 109 9.07 12.49 0.02
C GLY A 109 9.98 11.97 -1.11
N PHE A 110 9.58 10.87 -1.73
CA PHE A 110 10.36 10.16 -2.76
C PHE A 110 9.70 10.26 -4.14
N GLY A 111 10.52 10.33 -5.18
CA GLY A 111 10.03 10.29 -6.56
C GLY A 111 9.55 8.87 -6.87
N GLY A 112 8.34 8.72 -7.39
CA GLY A 112 7.81 7.40 -7.72
C GLY A 112 8.56 6.79 -8.91
N SER A 113 9.53 5.90 -8.67
CA SER A 113 10.11 5.10 -9.75
C SER A 113 9.39 3.75 -9.86
N HIS A 114 8.80 3.52 -11.03
CA HIS A 114 8.11 2.27 -11.35
C HIS A 114 8.78 1.61 -12.55
N ARG A 115 9.27 0.38 -12.38
CA ARG A 115 9.68 -0.42 -13.53
C ARG A 115 8.40 -0.89 -14.22
N ARG A 116 8.12 -0.36 -15.42
CA ARG A 116 7.11 -0.96 -16.30
C ARG A 116 7.50 -2.42 -16.48
N ALA A 117 6.62 -3.35 -16.13
CA ALA A 117 6.83 -4.74 -16.48
C ALA A 117 7.07 -4.76 -18.00
N ARG A 118 8.24 -5.24 -18.44
CA ARG A 118 8.40 -5.53 -19.86
C ARG A 118 7.32 -6.56 -20.16
N ALA A 119 6.44 -6.28 -21.11
CA ALA A 119 5.64 -7.31 -21.76
C ALA A 119 6.61 -8.19 -22.57
N GLY A 120 7.49 -8.90 -21.86
CA GLY A 120 8.43 -9.87 -22.39
C GLY A 120 7.72 -11.21 -22.49
N GLY A 121 6.63 -11.24 -23.23
CA GLY A 121 6.03 -12.44 -23.76
C GLY A 121 6.06 -12.31 -25.27
N ARG A 122 7.11 -12.81 -25.92
CA ARG A 122 6.89 -13.32 -27.28
C ARG A 122 5.86 -14.43 -27.12
N LEU A 123 4.66 -14.23 -27.65
CA LEU A 123 3.74 -15.33 -27.93
C LEU A 123 4.45 -16.21 -28.96
N GLY A 124 5.13 -17.25 -28.48
CA GLY A 124 5.52 -18.36 -29.34
C GLY A 124 4.26 -19.11 -29.75
N PRO A 125 4.16 -19.59 -31.00
CA PRO A 125 2.98 -20.30 -31.48
C PRO A 125 3.03 -21.73 -30.94
N SER A 126 2.57 -21.92 -29.70
CA SER A 126 2.06 -23.18 -29.14
C SER A 126 1.87 -23.00 -27.64
N GLY A 127 0.62 -23.02 -27.21
CA GLY A 127 0.25 -22.91 -25.80
C GLY A 127 0.67 -24.14 -25.01
N VAL A 128 1.82 -24.10 -24.34
CA VAL A 128 2.10 -24.93 -23.15
C VAL A 128 3.05 -24.16 -22.22
N ARG A 129 2.59 -23.72 -21.05
CA ARG A 129 3.47 -23.25 -19.97
C ARG A 129 3.77 -24.41 -19.03
N ARG A 130 4.98 -24.99 -19.10
CA ARG A 130 5.49 -25.87 -18.04
C ARG A 130 6.01 -25.01 -16.87
N ARG A 131 5.39 -25.12 -15.68
CA ARG A 131 5.93 -24.59 -14.42
C ARG A 131 7.05 -25.50 -13.93
N ARG A 132 8.25 -24.96 -13.69
CA ARG A 132 9.29 -25.64 -12.90
C ARG A 132 9.10 -25.24 -11.44
N LEU A 133 8.74 -26.20 -10.59
CA LEU A 133 8.77 -26.07 -9.13
C LEU A 133 10.25 -25.98 -8.71
N GLY A 134 10.66 -24.81 -8.20
CA GLY A 134 11.98 -24.59 -7.61
C GLY A 134 11.83 -24.49 -6.10
N ALA A 135 12.49 -25.39 -5.39
CA ALA A 135 12.46 -25.57 -3.95
C ALA A 135 12.90 -24.34 -3.15
N SER A 136 12.29 -24.19 -1.97
CA SER A 136 12.73 -23.29 -0.90
C SER A 136 13.96 -23.85 -0.20
N PRO A 137 14.98 -23.05 0.17
CA PRO A 137 15.93 -23.44 1.19
C PRO A 137 15.79 -22.54 2.42
N ILE A 138 15.27 -23.12 3.50
CA ILE A 138 15.57 -22.71 4.86
C ILE A 138 16.93 -23.33 5.22
N ASP A 139 17.74 -22.50 5.88
CA ASP A 139 18.89 -22.79 6.74
C ASP A 139 20.28 -23.08 6.12
N ARG A 140 21.19 -22.14 6.37
CA ARG A 140 22.56 -22.38 6.82
C ARG A 140 23.08 -21.14 7.52
N THR A 141 23.04 -21.14 8.85
CA THR A 141 23.86 -20.29 9.70
C THR A 141 25.31 -20.78 9.72
N SER A 142 26.28 -19.86 9.69
CA SER A 142 27.48 -19.83 10.57
C SER A 142 28.67 -19.06 9.96
N ARG A 143 28.96 -17.90 10.59
CA ARG A 143 30.27 -17.36 10.99
C ARG A 143 31.34 -17.08 9.91
N HIS A 144 31.56 -15.80 9.61
CA HIS A 144 32.80 -15.06 9.93
C HIS A 144 32.68 -13.60 9.50
N GLY A 145 33.24 -12.67 10.30
CA GLY A 145 33.57 -11.32 9.84
C GLY A 145 32.73 -10.18 10.41
N ALA A 146 32.76 -10.00 11.74
CA ALA A 146 32.65 -8.66 12.30
C ALA A 146 33.80 -7.82 11.74
N LEU A 147 33.48 -6.78 10.96
CA LEU A 147 34.28 -5.60 10.56
C LEU A 147 33.84 -5.12 9.16
N ASP A 148 32.60 -4.64 9.03
CA ASP A 148 32.24 -3.69 7.95
C ASP A 148 31.05 -2.81 8.38
N LEU A 149 31.07 -2.43 9.65
CA LEU A 149 29.98 -1.72 10.33
C LEU A 149 30.18 -0.20 10.26
N ALA A 150 30.57 0.34 9.10
CA ALA A 150 30.73 1.79 8.94
C ALA A 150 30.87 2.28 7.47
N ARG A 151 29.97 1.95 6.52
CA ARG A 151 29.93 2.71 5.24
C ARG A 151 28.70 2.63 4.33
N SER A 152 27.54 2.21 4.84
CA SER A 152 26.32 2.19 4.01
C SER A 152 25.08 2.56 4.83
N ALA A 153 24.98 3.83 5.25
CA ALA A 153 23.71 4.43 5.64
C ALA A 153 22.80 4.56 4.40
N ARG A 154 22.25 3.44 3.92
CA ARG A 154 21.19 3.43 2.89
C ARG A 154 19.86 3.74 3.56
N TYR A 155 19.62 5.03 3.77
CA TYR A 155 18.28 5.54 4.07
C TYR A 155 17.37 5.35 2.85
N SER A 156 16.57 4.30 2.82
CA SER A 156 15.50 4.16 1.81
C SER A 156 14.40 3.22 2.29
N PHE A 157 13.35 3.77 2.91
CA PHE A 157 12.11 3.02 3.18
C PHE A 157 10.89 3.78 2.68
N PHE A 158 10.86 4.03 1.37
CA PHE A 158 9.62 4.29 0.65
C PHE A 158 8.95 2.95 0.34
N ASP A 159 7.85 2.63 1.01
CA ASP A 159 7.12 1.37 0.82
C ASP A 159 5.66 1.68 0.48
N GLY A 160 5.31 1.49 -0.79
CA GLY A 160 3.95 1.55 -1.28
C GLY A 160 3.31 0.19 -1.06
N ARG A 161 2.22 0.12 -0.29
CA ARG A 161 1.45 -1.11 -0.09
C ARG A 161 0.03 -0.93 -0.58
N LYS A 162 -0.47 -1.91 -1.31
CA LYS A 162 -1.89 -2.04 -1.60
C LYS A 162 -2.53 -2.84 -0.48
N ALA A 163 -3.57 -2.29 0.11
CA ALA A 163 -4.50 -3.01 0.98
C ALA A 163 -5.82 -3.15 0.22
N VAL A 164 -6.43 -4.34 0.24
CA VAL A 164 -7.67 -4.62 -0.47
C VAL A 164 -8.59 -5.41 0.46
N SER A 165 -9.82 -4.95 0.57
CA SER A 165 -10.91 -5.70 1.17
C SER A 165 -12.09 -5.80 0.22
N ARG A 166 -12.91 -6.82 0.45
CA ARG A 166 -14.13 -7.05 -0.28
C ARG A 166 -15.28 -6.94 0.71
N LEU A 167 -16.22 -6.08 0.39
CA LEU A 167 -17.48 -5.95 1.11
C LEU A 167 -18.43 -6.99 0.57
N ASP A 168 -19.07 -7.69 1.47
CA ASP A 168 -20.16 -8.59 1.11
C ASP A 168 -21.35 -7.78 0.57
N PRO A 169 -22.23 -8.41 -0.23
CA PRO A 169 -23.37 -7.72 -0.81
C PRO A 169 -24.22 -7.10 0.31
N VAL A 170 -24.33 -5.77 0.30
CA VAL A 170 -25.31 -5.06 1.13
C VAL A 170 -26.66 -5.25 0.44
N ALA A 171 -27.66 -5.68 1.23
CA ALA A 171 -29.03 -5.93 0.81
C ALA A 171 -29.69 -4.67 0.24
#